data_AF-X1FR12-F1
#
_entry.id   AF-X1FR12-F1
#
_cell.length_a   1.000
_cell.length_b   1.000
_cell.length_c   1.000
_cell.angle_alpha   90.00
_cell.angle_beta   90.00
_cell.angle_gamma   90.00
#
_symmetry.space_group_name_H-M   'P 1'
#
loop_
_entity.id
_entity.type
_entity.pdbx_description
1 polymer ?
#
loop_
_entity_poly.entity_id
_entity_poly.type
_entity_poly.pdbx_seq_one_letter_code
_entity_poly.pdbx_strand_id
1 'polypeptide(L)'
;TGDEKLDHWRKALSDLLIADLSQSKYISVLSGEKLFNLLEEMNLLEAKSYSSRVLNELSKRGGIEYILVGKIAMAGDAFRIDAVLQEADTGNAIGTERVEGIGEESFFSMVDELTKKVKENFKLSAEEIAGDLDEEAGMITSGSPEAYRYYSEGMNFHNKGDYLKCIPLFETAVAIDPDFAMAYRTMAVAYVNLGYRSEARRRFQKAFELSDRVSDRERYQIQGVFYSQSEKTYDKAIEVYNKLLEIYPEDINGNNNLGSLYADLELWDKAREQYEVNIRNK
;
A
#
# COMPACT_ATOMS: atom_id res chain seq x y z
N THR A 1 -16.45 8.56 11.67
CA THR A 1 -17.72 7.99 12.19
C THR A 1 -17.82 8.04 13.68
N GLY A 2 -16.73 7.84 14.43
CA GLY A 2 -16.80 7.79 15.89
C GLY A 2 -17.41 6.48 16.42
N ASP A 3 -17.82 5.57 15.53
CA ASP A 3 -18.30 4.23 15.83
C ASP A 3 -17.13 3.25 15.76
N GLU A 4 -16.81 2.61 16.88
CA GLU A 4 -15.70 1.65 17.01
C GLU A 4 -15.86 0.43 16.09
N LYS A 5 -17.10 0.06 15.74
CA LYS A 5 -17.36 -1.02 14.79
C LYS A 5 -16.91 -0.68 13.37
N LEU A 6 -16.72 0.60 13.06
CA LEU A 6 -16.27 1.08 11.75
C LEU A 6 -14.79 1.46 11.71
N ASP A 7 -14.08 1.43 12.84
CA ASP A 7 -12.67 1.85 12.88
C ASP A 7 -11.78 0.94 12.04
N HIS A 8 -12.06 -0.37 12.03
CA HIS A 8 -11.33 -1.32 11.17
C HIS A 8 -11.62 -1.08 9.69
N TRP A 9 -12.88 -0.81 9.31
CA TRP A 9 -13.25 -0.45 7.94
C TRP A 9 -12.65 0.87 7.49
N ARG A 10 -12.55 1.87 8.38
CA ARG A 10 -11.89 3.15 8.08
C ARG A 10 -10.44 2.91 7.70
N LYS A 11 -9.73 2.10 8.48
CA LYS A 11 -8.33 1.78 8.22
C LYS A 11 -8.17 0.95 6.95
N ALA A 12 -8.97 -0.10 6.80
CA ALA A 12 -8.99 -0.94 5.60
C ALA A 12 -9.26 -0.11 4.34
N LEU A 13 -10.24 0.79 4.36
CA LEU A 13 -10.55 1.69 3.25
C LEU A 13 -9.33 2.53 2.85
N SER A 14 -8.65 3.13 3.82
CA SER A 14 -7.46 3.94 3.56
C SER A 14 -6.33 3.11 2.97
N ASP A 15 -6.07 1.93 3.53
CA ASP A 15 -4.98 1.06 3.08
C ASP A 15 -5.24 0.52 1.67
N LEU A 16 -6.49 0.15 1.37
CA LEU A 16 -6.90 -0.34 0.04
C LEU A 16 -6.87 0.78 -1.00
N LEU A 17 -7.43 1.95 -0.70
CA LEU A 17 -7.34 3.09 -1.61
C LEU A 17 -5.90 3.49 -1.89
N ILE A 18 -5.02 3.45 -0.88
CA ILE A 18 -3.58 3.66 -1.10
C ILE A 18 -3.04 2.58 -2.03
N ALA A 19 -3.34 1.30 -1.79
CA ALA A 19 -2.87 0.20 -2.63
C ALA A 19 -3.30 0.39 -4.09
N ASP A 20 -4.59 0.60 -4.34
CA ASP A 20 -5.17 0.66 -5.70
C ASP A 20 -4.76 1.91 -6.46
N LEU A 21 -4.79 3.08 -5.80
CA LEU A 21 -4.37 4.32 -6.44
C LEU A 21 -2.86 4.31 -6.70
N SER A 22 -2.07 3.68 -5.82
CA SER A 22 -0.63 3.57 -6.04
C SER A 22 -0.31 2.72 -7.27
N GLN A 23 -1.16 1.78 -7.67
CA GLN A 23 -0.97 1.00 -8.90
C GLN A 23 -1.06 1.86 -10.16
N SER A 24 -1.57 3.09 -10.07
CA SER A 24 -1.58 4.00 -11.19
C SER A 24 -0.16 4.36 -11.64
N LYS A 25 0.04 4.38 -12.96
CA LYS A 25 1.29 4.91 -13.55
C LYS A 25 1.30 6.44 -13.59
N TYR A 26 0.16 7.08 -13.32
CA TYR A 26 -0.07 8.51 -13.48
C TYR A 26 -0.31 9.24 -12.16
N ILE A 27 -0.62 8.51 -11.08
CA ILE A 27 -0.89 9.08 -9.75
C ILE A 27 0.18 8.60 -8.78
N SER A 28 0.92 9.56 -8.23
CA SER A 28 1.84 9.31 -7.11
C SER A 28 1.08 9.40 -5.80
N VAL A 29 1.08 8.31 -5.03
CA VAL A 29 0.33 8.22 -3.77
C VAL A 29 1.30 8.12 -2.60
N LEU A 30 1.01 8.89 -1.56
CA LEU A 30 1.75 8.80 -0.31
C LEU A 30 1.58 7.40 0.31
N SER A 31 2.66 6.63 0.38
CA SER A 31 2.62 5.29 0.98
C SER A 31 2.09 5.29 2.41
N GLY A 32 1.45 4.19 2.81
CA GLY A 32 0.93 4.02 4.18
C GLY A 32 2.01 4.17 5.26
N GLU A 33 3.25 3.76 5.00
CA GLU A 33 4.38 3.94 5.91
C GLU A 33 4.75 5.42 6.07
N LYS A 34 4.88 6.18 4.98
CA LYS A 34 5.17 7.61 5.03
C LYS A 34 4.03 8.38 5.70
N LEU A 35 2.77 8.03 5.42
CA LEU A 35 1.61 8.59 6.11
C LEU A 35 1.65 8.30 7.61
N PHE A 36 1.95 7.06 8.00
CA PHE A 36 2.11 6.67 9.40
C PHE A 36 3.18 7.51 10.10
N ASN A 37 4.38 7.63 9.52
CA ASN A 37 5.48 8.40 10.10
C ASN A 37 5.10 9.89 10.28
N LEU A 38 4.48 10.50 9.27
CA LEU A 38 4.02 11.89 9.37
C LEU A 38 2.97 12.09 10.47
N LEU A 39 2.01 11.17 10.57
CA LEU A 39 1.00 11.21 11.62
C LEU A 39 1.61 10.98 13.01
N GLU A 40 2.60 10.11 13.13
CA GLU A 40 3.33 9.86 14.37
C GLU A 40 4.10 11.11 14.83
N GLU A 41 4.88 11.72 13.95
CA GLU A 41 5.61 12.97 14.22
C GLU A 41 4.69 14.10 14.68
N MET A 42 3.45 14.12 14.18
CA MET A 42 2.43 15.11 14.54
C MET A 42 1.63 14.72 15.80
N ASN A 43 1.86 13.55 16.40
CA ASN A 43 1.08 12.97 17.50
C ASN A 43 -0.41 12.78 17.15
N LEU A 44 -0.68 12.30 15.93
CA LEU A 44 -2.02 12.19 15.35
C LEU A 44 -2.43 10.76 14.94
N LEU A 45 -1.68 9.74 15.34
CA LEU A 45 -2.00 8.33 15.02
C LEU A 45 -3.38 7.90 15.53
N GLU A 46 -3.79 8.40 16.70
CA GLU A 46 -5.05 8.05 17.34
C GLU A 46 -6.20 9.03 17.01
N ALA A 47 -5.97 9.98 16.08
CA ALA A 47 -6.96 10.98 15.74
C ALA A 47 -8.13 10.36 14.95
N LYS A 48 -9.37 10.61 15.39
CA LYS A 48 -10.59 10.12 14.71
C LYS A 48 -11.00 10.98 13.51
N SER A 49 -10.49 12.21 13.42
CA SER A 49 -10.77 13.16 12.35
C SER A 49 -9.67 14.20 12.25
N TYR A 50 -9.45 14.75 11.06
CA TYR A 50 -8.43 15.75 10.81
C TYR A 50 -9.09 17.08 10.41
N SER A 51 -8.72 18.17 11.10
CA SER A 51 -9.16 19.51 10.72
C SER A 51 -8.47 19.99 9.44
N SER A 52 -9.04 20.97 8.74
CA SER A 52 -8.42 21.55 7.53
C SER A 52 -7.01 22.08 7.79
N ARG A 53 -6.74 22.61 8.99
CA ARG A 53 -5.39 23.06 9.40
C ARG A 53 -4.40 21.91 9.46
N VAL A 54 -4.82 20.78 10.02
CA VAL A 54 -3.99 19.57 10.13
C VAL A 54 -3.72 18.98 8.75
N LEU A 55 -4.73 18.91 7.89
CA LEU A 55 -4.59 18.44 6.52
C LEU A 55 -3.64 19.31 5.70
N ASN A 56 -3.71 20.63 5.86
CA ASN A 56 -2.79 21.57 5.20
C ASN A 56 -1.34 21.38 5.68
N GLU A 57 -1.14 21.19 6.98
CA GLU A 57 0.20 20.92 7.54
C GLU A 57 0.75 19.57 7.06
N LEU A 58 -0.06 18.52 7.09
CA LEU A 58 0.31 17.19 6.59
C LEU A 58 0.70 17.26 5.12
N SER A 59 -0.04 18.03 4.33
CA SER A 59 0.24 18.19 2.91
C SER A 59 1.54 18.91 2.63
N LYS A 60 1.85 19.98 3.38
CA LYS A 60 3.12 20.69 3.26
C LYS A 60 4.31 19.83 3.66
N ARG A 61 4.17 18.99 4.69
CA ARG A 61 5.24 18.07 5.14
C ARG A 61 5.41 16.88 4.21
N GLY A 62 4.33 16.44 3.57
CA GLY A 62 4.32 15.28 2.70
C GLY A 62 4.57 15.57 1.21
N GLY A 63 4.62 16.85 0.81
CA GLY A 63 4.71 17.26 -0.60
C GLY A 63 3.44 16.94 -1.38
N ILE A 64 2.27 17.06 -0.74
CA ILE A 64 0.98 16.57 -1.28
C ILE A 64 0.24 17.70 -1.99
N GLU A 65 -0.11 17.46 -3.26
CA GLU A 65 -0.91 18.40 -4.07
C GLU A 65 -2.42 18.20 -3.87
N TYR A 66 -2.86 16.96 -3.64
CA TYR A 66 -4.26 16.58 -3.54
C TYR A 66 -4.53 15.67 -2.35
N ILE A 67 -5.66 15.90 -1.67
CA ILE A 67 -6.09 15.09 -0.53
C ILE A 67 -7.45 14.47 -0.85
N LEU A 68 -7.55 13.15 -0.69
CA LEU A 68 -8.83 12.46 -0.67
C LEU A 68 -9.30 12.35 0.79
N VAL A 69 -10.36 13.07 1.14
CA VAL A 69 -10.98 13.00 2.46
C VAL A 69 -12.36 12.37 2.36
N GLY A 70 -12.73 11.51 3.30
CA GLY A 70 -13.99 10.82 3.22
C GLY A 70 -14.57 10.39 4.55
N LYS A 71 -15.79 9.87 4.47
CA LYS A 71 -16.50 9.24 5.56
C LYS A 71 -17.13 7.94 5.07
N ILE A 72 -17.00 6.91 5.87
CA ILE A 72 -17.78 5.68 5.74
C ILE A 72 -19.01 5.77 6.64
N ALA A 73 -20.11 5.13 6.30
CA ALA A 73 -21.27 4.96 7.16
C ALA A 73 -21.86 3.56 6.93
N MET A 74 -22.46 2.99 7.97
CA MET A 74 -23.17 1.71 7.90
C MET A 74 -24.55 1.85 8.53
N ALA A 75 -25.58 1.29 7.89
CA ALA A 75 -26.94 1.24 8.40
C ALA A 75 -27.54 -0.13 8.13
N GLY A 76 -27.65 -0.96 9.17
CA GLY A 76 -27.88 -2.40 8.97
C GLY A 76 -26.68 -3.00 8.24
N ASP A 77 -26.91 -3.75 7.16
CA ASP A 77 -25.86 -4.31 6.32
C ASP A 77 -25.46 -3.38 5.15
N ALA A 78 -26.07 -2.20 5.04
CA ALA A 78 -25.76 -1.27 3.95
C ALA A 78 -24.55 -0.39 4.30
N PHE A 79 -23.55 -0.37 3.41
CA PHE A 79 -22.39 0.51 3.47
C PHE A 79 -22.55 1.71 2.53
N ARG A 80 -22.06 2.87 2.96
CA ARG A 80 -21.89 4.05 2.11
C ARG A 80 -20.53 4.67 2.36
N ILE A 81 -19.81 4.99 1.29
CA ILE A 81 -18.58 5.78 1.35
C ILE A 81 -18.82 7.07 0.57
N ASP A 82 -18.63 8.19 1.25
CA ASP A 82 -18.63 9.53 0.66
C ASP A 82 -17.18 10.04 0.69
N ALA A 83 -16.63 10.44 -0.46
CA ALA A 83 -15.27 10.96 -0.57
C ALA A 83 -15.23 12.26 -1.37
N VAL A 84 -14.31 13.14 -1.01
CA VAL A 84 -14.05 14.42 -1.68
C VAL A 84 -12.57 14.49 -2.00
N LEU A 85 -12.25 14.60 -3.29
CA LEU A 85 -10.91 14.93 -3.73
C LEU A 85 -10.79 16.46 -3.72
N GLN A 86 -9.80 16.98 -3.01
CA GLN A 86 -9.59 18.42 -2.87
C GLN A 86 -8.12 18.81 -3.06
N GLU A 87 -7.90 20.04 -3.55
CA GLU A 87 -6.58 20.67 -3.56
C GLU A 87 -6.08 20.83 -2.12
N ALA A 88 -4.83 20.45 -1.86
CA ALA A 88 -4.28 20.41 -0.51
C ALA A 88 -4.07 21.79 0.13
N ASP A 89 -3.74 22.77 -0.70
CA ASP A 89 -3.38 24.13 -0.35
C ASP A 89 -4.60 25.05 -0.20
N THR A 90 -5.60 24.91 -1.08
CA THR A 90 -6.83 25.73 -1.04
C THR A 90 -7.98 25.04 -0.29
N GLY A 91 -8.03 23.70 -0.28
CA GLY A 91 -9.17 22.92 0.18
C GLY A 91 -10.35 22.91 -0.79
N ASN A 92 -10.18 23.42 -2.02
CA ASN A 92 -11.23 23.40 -3.03
C ASN A 92 -11.51 21.98 -3.49
N ALA A 93 -12.79 21.61 -3.53
CA ALA A 93 -13.21 20.32 -4.06
C ALA A 93 -13.01 20.27 -5.58
N ILE A 94 -12.32 19.22 -6.03
CA ILE A 94 -12.13 18.86 -7.44
C ILE A 94 -13.22 17.90 -7.87
N GLY A 95 -13.54 16.93 -7.00
CA GLY A 95 -14.51 15.89 -7.23
C GLY A 95 -15.20 15.47 -5.94
N THR A 96 -16.40 14.91 -6.06
CA THR A 96 -17.15 14.37 -4.91
C THR A 96 -17.80 13.06 -5.34
N GLU A 97 -17.36 11.98 -4.70
CA GLU A 97 -17.73 10.63 -5.06
C GLU A 97 -18.55 9.97 -3.97
N ARG A 98 -19.48 9.13 -4.42
CA ARG A 98 -20.27 8.27 -3.56
C ARG A 98 -20.33 6.87 -4.14
N VAL A 99 -20.11 5.89 -3.28
CA VAL A 99 -20.32 4.47 -3.57
C VAL A 99 -21.13 3.84 -2.44
N GLU A 100 -21.96 2.86 -2.79
CA GLU A 100 -22.89 2.19 -1.88
C GLU A 100 -22.84 0.69 -2.14
N GLY A 101 -23.01 -0.11 -1.08
CA GLY A 101 -22.97 -1.56 -1.16
C GLY A 101 -23.73 -2.20 0.00
N ILE A 102 -23.95 -3.51 -0.10
CA ILE A 102 -24.66 -4.32 0.90
C ILE A 102 -23.76 -5.48 1.30
N GLY A 103 -23.60 -5.69 2.61
CA GLY A 103 -22.74 -6.73 3.16
C GLY A 103 -21.26 -6.40 3.08
N GLU A 104 -20.47 -7.04 3.94
CA GLU A 104 -19.01 -6.86 4.00
C GLU A 104 -18.32 -7.32 2.72
N GLU A 105 -18.92 -8.26 1.98
CA GLU A 105 -18.47 -8.74 0.68
C GLU A 105 -18.48 -7.67 -0.40
N SER A 106 -19.34 -6.65 -0.28
CA SER A 106 -19.40 -5.54 -1.24
C SER A 106 -18.32 -4.49 -1.02
N PHE A 107 -17.64 -4.53 0.14
CA PHE A 107 -16.70 -3.49 0.52
C PHE A 107 -15.59 -3.31 -0.50
N PHE A 108 -15.06 -4.41 -1.03
CA PHE A 108 -13.97 -4.38 -2.00
C PHE A 108 -14.37 -3.81 -3.35
N SER A 109 -15.51 -4.24 -3.91
CA SER A 109 -16.00 -3.67 -5.17
C SER A 109 -16.38 -2.19 -5.03
N MET A 110 -16.82 -1.76 -3.84
CA MET A 110 -17.01 -0.35 -3.56
C MET A 110 -15.69 0.44 -3.58
N VAL A 111 -14.60 -0.14 -3.07
CA VAL A 111 -13.28 0.49 -3.14
C VAL A 111 -12.81 0.60 -4.59
N ASP A 112 -12.95 -0.47 -5.39
CA ASP A 112 -12.61 -0.46 -6.81
C ASP A 112 -13.37 0.65 -7.57
N GLU A 113 -14.68 0.72 -7.36
CA GLU A 113 -15.54 1.75 -7.97
C GLU A 113 -15.12 3.16 -7.54
N LEU A 114 -14.80 3.33 -6.25
CA LEU A 114 -14.36 4.60 -5.72
C LEU A 114 -13.00 5.00 -6.30
N THR A 115 -12.05 4.07 -6.39
CA THR A 115 -10.74 4.28 -7.00
C THR A 115 -10.89 4.75 -8.45
N LYS A 116 -11.75 4.08 -9.23
CA LYS A 116 -12.04 4.49 -10.61
C LYS A 116 -12.57 5.92 -10.69
N LYS A 117 -13.59 6.24 -9.89
CA LYS A 117 -14.19 7.59 -9.83
C LYS A 117 -13.17 8.66 -9.40
N VAL A 118 -12.29 8.34 -8.46
CA VAL A 118 -11.20 9.23 -8.05
C VAL A 118 -10.21 9.47 -9.20
N LYS A 119 -9.81 8.41 -9.93
CA LYS A 119 -8.93 8.53 -11.11
C LYS A 119 -9.52 9.43 -12.20
N GLU A 120 -10.84 9.34 -12.45
CA GLU A 120 -11.56 10.19 -13.41
C GLU A 120 -11.45 11.70 -13.07
N ASN A 121 -11.34 12.05 -11.78
CA ASN A 121 -11.22 13.45 -11.35
C ASN A 121 -9.85 14.08 -11.67
N PHE A 122 -8.81 13.27 -11.90
CA PHE A 122 -7.49 13.76 -12.32
C PHE A 122 -7.42 14.12 -13.81
N LYS A 123 -8.54 14.04 -14.54
CA LYS A 123 -8.62 14.29 -15.99
C LYS A 123 -7.69 13.40 -16.82
N LEU A 124 -7.36 12.22 -16.30
CA LEU A 124 -6.70 11.17 -17.05
C LEU A 124 -7.61 10.77 -18.23
N SER A 125 -7.03 10.49 -19.38
CA SER A 125 -7.76 10.01 -20.56
C SER A 125 -8.37 8.63 -20.29
N ALA A 126 -9.42 8.28 -21.02
CA ALA A 126 -10.04 6.96 -20.92
C ALA A 126 -9.04 5.82 -21.20
N GLU A 127 -8.02 6.07 -22.03
CA GLU A 127 -6.95 5.12 -22.36
C GLU A 127 -5.92 4.99 -21.23
N GLU A 128 -5.57 6.09 -20.55
CA GLU A 128 -4.71 6.07 -19.36
C GLU A 128 -5.41 5.38 -18.19
N ILE A 129 -6.70 5.67 -17.98
CA ILE A 129 -7.53 5.01 -16.98
C ILE A 129 -7.72 3.53 -17.34
N ALA A 130 -8.01 3.19 -18.60
CA ALA A 130 -8.15 1.80 -19.03
C ALA A 130 -6.82 1.04 -18.90
N GLY A 131 -5.67 1.63 -19.24
CA GLY A 131 -4.36 1.01 -19.04
C GLY A 131 -3.98 0.79 -17.57
N ASP A 132 -4.56 1.58 -16.66
CA ASP A 132 -4.48 1.39 -15.21
C ASP A 132 -5.52 0.39 -14.67
N LEU A 133 -6.59 0.09 -15.43
CA LEU A 133 -7.71 -0.78 -15.02
C LEU A 133 -7.67 -2.17 -15.69
N ASP A 134 -7.09 -2.30 -16.89
CA ASP A 134 -6.96 -3.54 -17.67
C ASP A 134 -5.91 -4.49 -17.06
N GLU A 135 -5.05 -4.01 -16.17
CA GLU A 135 -4.30 -4.83 -15.21
C GLU A 135 -5.21 -5.23 -14.03
N GLU A 136 -6.42 -5.69 -14.34
CA GLU A 136 -7.54 -5.91 -13.40
C GLU A 136 -7.14 -6.88 -12.28
N ALA A 137 -6.71 -6.29 -11.18
CA ALA A 137 -6.42 -6.89 -9.89
C ALA A 137 -6.64 -5.83 -8.78
N GLY A 138 -7.72 -5.05 -8.91
CA GLY A 138 -8.19 -4.08 -7.90
C GLY A 138 -8.44 -4.69 -6.52
N MET A 139 -8.48 -6.02 -6.45
CA MET A 139 -7.89 -6.71 -5.31
C MET A 139 -7.33 -8.08 -5.67
N ILE A 140 -6.00 -8.20 -5.71
CA ILE A 140 -5.34 -9.49 -5.47
C ILE A 140 -4.23 -9.37 -4.42
N THR A 141 -4.49 -8.63 -3.34
CA THR A 141 -3.71 -8.87 -2.11
C THR A 141 -4.32 -10.05 -1.36
N SER A 142 -5.63 -10.02 -1.12
CA SER A 142 -6.42 -11.08 -0.48
C SER A 142 -7.89 -11.00 -0.89
N GLY A 143 -8.52 -12.14 -1.15
CA GLY A 143 -9.96 -12.21 -1.45
C GLY A 143 -10.84 -12.12 -0.19
N SER A 144 -10.24 -12.15 0.99
CA SER A 144 -10.93 -12.11 2.29
C SER A 144 -10.73 -10.75 2.99
N PRO A 145 -11.82 -10.00 3.28
CA PRO A 145 -11.76 -8.79 4.11
C PRO A 145 -11.21 -9.08 5.50
N GLU A 146 -11.55 -10.24 6.06
CA GLU A 146 -11.09 -10.66 7.38
C GLU A 146 -9.57 -10.90 7.39
N ALA A 147 -9.04 -11.61 6.37
CA ALA A 147 -7.60 -11.80 6.24
C ALA A 147 -6.86 -10.47 6.05
N TYR A 148 -7.42 -9.58 5.22
CA TYR A 148 -6.86 -8.25 5.01
C TYR A 148 -6.83 -7.41 6.28
N ARG A 149 -7.87 -7.49 7.12
CA ARG A 149 -7.92 -6.81 8.41
C ARG A 149 -6.75 -7.23 9.32
N TYR A 150 -6.51 -8.54 9.46
CA TYR A 150 -5.37 -9.04 10.23
C TYR A 150 -4.02 -8.62 9.64
N TYR A 151 -3.90 -8.62 8.31
CA TYR A 151 -2.71 -8.13 7.63
C TYR A 151 -2.46 -6.64 7.90
N SER A 152 -3.46 -5.78 7.74
CA SER A 152 -3.35 -4.34 8.04
C SER A 152 -3.00 -4.09 9.52
N GLU A 153 -3.58 -4.84 10.45
CA GLU A 153 -3.21 -4.76 11.86
C GLU A 153 -1.73 -5.16 12.07
N GLY A 154 -1.29 -6.25 11.45
CA GLY A 154 0.11 -6.69 11.46
C GLY A 154 1.07 -5.63 10.91
N MET A 155 0.70 -4.96 9.81
CA MET A 155 1.49 -3.89 9.21
C MET A 155 1.76 -2.73 10.18
N ASN A 156 0.81 -2.40 11.07
CA ASN A 156 1.01 -1.36 12.08
C ASN A 156 2.15 -1.72 13.05
N PHE A 157 2.18 -2.96 13.54
CA PHE A 157 3.27 -3.44 14.38
C PHE A 157 4.57 -3.59 13.59
N HIS A 158 4.51 -4.05 12.34
CA HIS A 158 5.67 -4.18 11.47
C HIS A 158 6.37 -2.82 11.26
N ASN A 159 5.61 -1.77 10.96
CA ASN A 159 6.13 -0.42 10.75
C ASN A 159 6.76 0.18 12.01
N LYS A 160 6.25 -0.21 13.19
CA LYS A 160 6.86 0.13 14.50
C LYS A 160 8.08 -0.72 14.86
N GLY A 161 8.45 -1.70 14.04
CA GLY A 161 9.51 -2.66 14.34
C GLY A 161 9.13 -3.73 15.37
N ASP A 162 7.87 -3.80 15.78
CA ASP A 162 7.32 -4.73 16.78
C ASP A 162 7.06 -6.13 16.14
N TYR A 163 8.12 -6.75 15.60
CA TYR A 163 7.98 -7.96 14.77
C TYR A 163 7.35 -9.15 15.51
N LEU A 164 7.59 -9.28 16.82
CA LEU A 164 6.99 -10.32 17.65
C LEU A 164 5.45 -10.21 17.75
N LYS A 165 4.89 -9.02 17.57
CA LYS A 165 3.43 -8.80 17.57
C LYS A 165 2.84 -8.88 16.16
N CYS A 166 3.59 -8.50 15.11
CA CYS A 166 3.08 -8.55 13.74
C CYS A 166 2.96 -9.98 13.19
N ILE A 167 3.88 -10.88 13.55
CA ILE A 167 3.93 -12.24 12.98
C ILE A 167 2.65 -13.03 13.26
N PRO A 168 2.12 -13.12 14.49
CA PRO A 168 0.86 -13.83 14.74
C PRO A 168 -0.34 -13.29 13.95
N LEU A 169 -0.37 -11.98 13.69
CA LEU A 169 -1.40 -11.34 12.88
C LEU A 169 -1.28 -11.75 11.41
N PHE A 170 -0.07 -11.77 10.86
CA PHE A 170 0.16 -12.29 9.51
C PHE A 170 -0.12 -13.80 9.41
N GLU A 171 0.20 -14.58 10.44
CA GLU A 171 -0.14 -16.01 10.49
C GLU A 171 -1.65 -16.23 10.47
N THR A 172 -2.41 -15.38 11.18
CA THR A 172 -3.87 -15.42 11.15
C THR A 172 -4.40 -15.04 9.77
N ALA A 173 -3.84 -13.99 9.15
CA ALA A 173 -4.22 -13.57 7.80
C ALA A 173 -4.03 -14.71 6.78
N VAL A 174 -2.88 -15.37 6.76
CA VAL A 174 -2.61 -16.48 5.82
C VAL A 174 -3.33 -17.79 6.18
N ALA A 175 -3.83 -17.93 7.41
CA ALA A 175 -4.69 -19.05 7.77
C ALA A 175 -6.12 -18.87 7.22
N ILE A 176 -6.58 -17.63 7.12
CA ILE A 176 -7.88 -17.27 6.54
C ILE A 176 -7.80 -17.25 5.01
N ASP A 177 -6.75 -16.63 4.46
CA ASP A 177 -6.45 -16.64 3.01
C ASP A 177 -5.06 -17.23 2.74
N PRO A 178 -4.97 -18.53 2.45
CA PRO A 178 -3.71 -19.21 2.12
C PRO A 178 -3.01 -18.73 0.84
N ASP A 179 -3.68 -17.90 0.04
CA ASP A 179 -3.17 -17.35 -1.21
C ASP A 179 -2.70 -15.89 -1.08
N PHE A 180 -2.73 -15.34 0.15
CA PHE A 180 -2.31 -13.96 0.46
C PHE A 180 -0.78 -13.79 0.35
N ALA A 181 -0.27 -13.65 -0.89
CA ALA A 181 1.15 -13.63 -1.21
C ALA A 181 1.93 -12.52 -0.46
N MET A 182 1.34 -11.33 -0.35
CA MET A 182 1.97 -10.20 0.34
C MET A 182 2.08 -10.41 1.86
N ALA A 183 1.12 -11.08 2.49
CA ALA A 183 1.23 -11.44 3.91
C ALA A 183 2.41 -12.40 4.15
N TYR A 184 2.64 -13.37 3.25
CA TYR A 184 3.83 -14.21 3.30
C TYR A 184 5.13 -13.42 3.11
N ARG A 185 5.18 -12.51 2.12
CA ARG A 185 6.36 -11.66 1.87
C ARG A 185 6.70 -10.80 3.09
N THR A 186 5.73 -10.07 3.63
CA THR A 186 5.95 -9.16 4.76
C THR A 186 6.33 -9.93 6.03
N MET A 187 5.67 -11.07 6.29
CA MET A 187 6.03 -11.95 7.39
C MET A 187 7.46 -12.49 7.25
N ALA A 188 7.91 -12.81 6.03
CA ALA A 188 9.29 -13.22 5.78
C ALA A 188 10.30 -12.12 6.14
N VAL A 189 10.00 -10.86 5.79
CA VAL A 189 10.81 -9.69 6.19
C VAL A 189 10.85 -9.53 7.71
N ALA A 190 9.73 -9.69 8.41
CA ALA A 190 9.69 -9.68 9.87
C ALA A 190 10.61 -10.77 10.48
N TYR A 191 10.59 -11.99 9.93
CA TYR A 191 11.50 -13.05 10.34
C TYR A 191 12.98 -12.74 10.04
N VAL A 192 13.29 -12.09 8.92
CA VAL A 192 14.64 -11.61 8.60
C VAL A 192 15.14 -10.66 9.69
N ASN A 193 14.31 -9.67 10.07
CA ASN A 193 14.67 -8.66 11.06
C ASN A 193 14.86 -9.24 12.46
N LEU A 194 14.17 -10.34 12.77
CA LEU A 194 14.37 -11.11 14.00
C LEU A 194 15.53 -12.12 13.93
N GLY A 195 16.18 -12.29 12.77
CA GLY A 195 17.28 -13.23 12.57
C GLY A 195 16.86 -14.68 12.29
N TYR A 196 15.57 -14.97 12.17
CA TYR A 196 15.04 -16.32 11.90
C TYR A 196 15.11 -16.67 10.40
N ARG A 197 16.32 -16.89 9.89
CA ARG A 197 16.59 -17.07 8.45
C ARG A 197 15.86 -18.25 7.80
N SER A 198 15.72 -19.39 8.50
CA SER A 198 15.02 -20.57 7.96
C SER A 198 13.53 -20.32 7.78
N GLU A 199 12.91 -19.63 8.73
CA GLU A 199 11.50 -19.24 8.69
C GLU A 199 11.26 -18.23 7.58
N ALA A 200 12.11 -17.20 7.49
CA ALA A 200 12.07 -16.22 6.41
C ALA A 200 12.13 -16.87 5.03
N ARG A 201 13.07 -17.79 4.80
CA ARG A 201 13.20 -18.52 3.52
C ARG A 201 11.92 -19.25 3.14
N ARG A 202 11.30 -19.97 4.09
CA ARG A 202 10.05 -20.71 3.84
C ARG A 202 8.92 -19.76 3.43
N ARG A 203 8.79 -18.62 4.09
CA ARG A 203 7.75 -17.63 3.79
C ARG A 203 8.02 -16.90 2.46
N PHE A 204 9.28 -16.55 2.16
CA PHE A 204 9.64 -16.01 0.85
C PHE A 204 9.34 -16.98 -0.29
N GLN A 205 9.66 -18.27 -0.11
CA GLN A 205 9.36 -19.30 -1.10
C GLN A 205 7.85 -19.38 -1.37
N LYS A 206 7.03 -19.38 -0.32
CA LYS A 206 5.57 -19.39 -0.46
C LYS A 206 5.03 -18.14 -1.16
N ALA A 207 5.56 -16.95 -0.84
CA ALA A 207 5.20 -15.72 -1.54
C ALA A 207 5.56 -15.79 -3.04
N PHE A 208 6.75 -16.31 -3.36
CA PHE A 208 7.22 -16.47 -4.73
C PHE A 208 6.34 -17.44 -5.55
N GLU A 209 5.94 -18.58 -4.96
CA GLU A 209 4.99 -19.53 -5.57
C GLU A 209 3.63 -18.92 -5.92
N LEU A 210 3.23 -17.88 -5.18
CA LEU A 210 1.98 -17.16 -5.38
C LEU A 210 2.14 -15.92 -6.28
N SER A 211 3.37 -15.59 -6.71
CA SER A 211 3.66 -14.31 -7.38
C SER A 211 3.01 -14.16 -8.76
N ASP A 212 2.69 -15.26 -9.44
CA ASP A 212 1.99 -15.22 -10.73
C ASP A 212 0.47 -14.98 -10.59
N ARG A 213 -0.03 -14.92 -9.35
CA ARG A 213 -1.44 -14.73 -9.03
C ARG A 213 -1.75 -13.31 -8.55
N VAL A 214 -0.77 -12.42 -8.51
CA VAL A 214 -0.93 -11.04 -8.02
C VAL A 214 -0.68 -10.03 -9.14
N SER A 215 -0.90 -8.75 -8.86
CA SER A 215 -0.61 -7.65 -9.79
C SER A 215 0.85 -7.68 -10.26
N ASP A 216 1.13 -7.11 -11.44
CA ASP A 216 2.49 -6.99 -11.98
C ASP A 216 3.46 -6.33 -10.98
N ARG A 217 2.99 -5.26 -10.35
CA ARG A 217 3.72 -4.54 -9.32
C ARG A 217 4.09 -5.42 -8.12
N GLU A 218 3.12 -6.10 -7.52
CA GLU A 218 3.36 -7.00 -6.38
C GLU A 218 4.23 -8.18 -6.76
N ARG A 219 4.03 -8.75 -7.96
CA ARG A 219 4.86 -9.82 -8.50
C ARG A 219 6.32 -9.40 -8.53
N TYR A 220 6.65 -8.25 -9.12
CA TYR A 220 8.03 -7.78 -9.15
C TYR A 220 8.58 -7.47 -7.76
N GLN A 221 7.77 -6.91 -6.85
CA GLN A 221 8.21 -6.69 -5.46
C GLN A 221 8.53 -8.01 -4.74
N ILE A 222 7.69 -9.05 -4.90
CA ILE A 222 7.89 -10.38 -4.32
C ILE A 222 9.15 -11.04 -4.92
N GLN A 223 9.25 -11.07 -6.25
CA GLN A 223 10.38 -11.69 -6.95
C GLN A 223 11.71 -11.01 -6.60
N GLY A 224 11.74 -9.67 -6.53
CA GLY A 224 12.93 -8.90 -6.20
C GLY A 224 13.43 -9.20 -4.78
N VAL A 225 12.52 -9.25 -3.81
CA VAL A 225 12.88 -9.59 -2.42
C VAL A 225 13.30 -11.07 -2.30
N PHE A 226 12.63 -11.98 -3.01
CA PHE A 226 13.01 -13.40 -3.05
C PHE A 226 14.43 -13.58 -3.59
N TYR A 227 14.76 -13.00 -4.74
CA TYR A 227 16.09 -13.13 -5.33
C TYR A 227 17.18 -12.45 -4.52
N SER A 228 16.90 -11.31 -3.89
CA SER A 228 17.89 -10.58 -3.07
C SER A 228 18.11 -11.21 -1.69
N GLN A 229 17.04 -11.57 -0.97
CA GLN A 229 17.11 -11.98 0.44
C GLN A 229 17.12 -13.50 0.64
N SER A 230 16.43 -14.27 -0.21
CA SER A 230 16.33 -15.74 -0.08
C SER A 230 17.43 -16.44 -0.87
N GLU A 231 17.47 -16.24 -2.19
CA GLU A 231 18.39 -16.92 -3.11
C GLU A 231 19.76 -16.25 -3.22
N LYS A 232 19.84 -14.95 -2.90
CA LYS A 232 21.03 -14.11 -3.08
C LYS A 232 21.57 -14.13 -4.51
N THR A 233 20.66 -14.15 -5.48
CA THR A 233 20.97 -14.03 -6.92
C THR A 233 20.78 -12.57 -7.33
N TYR A 234 21.76 -11.75 -6.95
CA TYR A 234 21.64 -10.30 -7.00
C TYR A 234 21.41 -9.73 -8.41
N ASP A 235 22.00 -10.33 -9.45
CA ASP A 235 21.77 -9.92 -10.84
C ASP A 235 20.29 -10.05 -11.24
N LYS A 236 19.63 -11.15 -10.82
CA LYS A 236 18.20 -11.36 -11.06
C LYS A 236 17.34 -10.38 -10.27
N ALA A 237 17.72 -10.11 -9.02
CA ALA A 237 17.02 -9.12 -8.20
C ALA A 237 17.10 -7.71 -8.82
N ILE A 238 18.28 -7.30 -9.31
CA ILE A 238 18.47 -6.04 -10.03
C ILE A 238 17.61 -5.99 -11.30
N GLU A 239 17.60 -7.06 -12.11
CA GLU A 239 16.76 -7.13 -13.32
C GLU A 239 15.28 -6.94 -12.98
N VAL A 240 14.79 -7.65 -11.96
CA VAL A 240 13.40 -7.56 -11.52
C VAL A 240 13.04 -6.17 -11.00
N TYR A 241 13.89 -5.56 -10.16
CA TYR A 241 13.64 -4.20 -9.67
C TYR A 241 13.72 -3.15 -10.78
N ASN A 242 14.62 -3.31 -11.75
CA ASN A 242 14.66 -2.42 -12.91
C ASN A 242 13.37 -2.52 -13.74
N LYS A 243 12.81 -3.73 -13.94
CA LYS A 243 11.50 -3.90 -14.61
C LYS A 243 10.38 -3.22 -13.83
N LEU A 244 10.37 -3.36 -12.50
CA LEU A 244 9.42 -2.65 -11.64
C LEU A 244 9.51 -1.14 -11.85
N LEU A 245 10.73 -0.59 -11.84
CA LEU A 245 10.97 0.85 -11.92
C LEU A 245 10.88 1.41 -13.34
N GLU A 246 10.96 0.57 -14.38
CA GLU A 246 10.62 0.96 -15.75
C GLU A 246 9.13 1.24 -15.88
N ILE A 247 8.29 0.47 -15.17
CA ILE A 247 6.83 0.59 -15.20
C ILE A 247 6.33 1.61 -14.16
N TYR A 248 6.92 1.60 -12.96
CA TYR A 248 6.58 2.48 -11.83
C TYR A 248 7.85 3.21 -11.35
N PRO A 249 8.31 4.25 -12.06
CA PRO A 249 9.57 4.95 -11.72
C PRO A 249 9.61 5.51 -10.31
N GLU A 250 8.45 5.86 -9.76
CA GLU A 250 8.30 6.43 -8.41
C GLU A 250 7.95 5.39 -7.33
N ASP A 251 8.06 4.09 -7.62
CA ASP A 251 7.80 3.07 -6.60
C ASP A 251 8.80 3.18 -5.46
N ILE A 252 8.33 3.68 -4.31
CA ILE A 252 9.16 3.92 -3.12
C ILE A 252 9.85 2.63 -2.66
N ASN A 253 9.13 1.50 -2.66
CA ASN A 253 9.67 0.22 -2.22
C ASN A 253 10.70 -0.32 -3.21
N GLY A 254 10.46 -0.19 -4.51
CA GLY A 254 11.36 -0.57 -5.59
C GLY A 254 12.66 0.22 -5.51
N ASN A 255 12.57 1.55 -5.42
CA ASN A 255 13.73 2.44 -5.28
C ASN A 255 14.50 2.15 -3.97
N ASN A 256 13.81 1.95 -2.85
CA ASN A 256 14.46 1.61 -1.57
C ASN A 256 15.15 0.25 -1.61
N ASN A 257 14.50 -0.78 -2.17
CA ASN A 257 15.05 -2.13 -2.23
C ASN A 257 16.21 -2.22 -3.22
N LEU A 258 16.10 -1.60 -4.39
CA LEU A 258 17.19 -1.55 -5.36
C LEU A 258 18.36 -0.71 -4.84
N GLY A 259 18.08 0.43 -4.22
CA GLY A 259 19.09 1.25 -3.55
C GLY A 259 19.84 0.47 -2.46
N SER A 260 19.10 -0.25 -1.62
CA SER A 260 19.69 -1.09 -0.56
C SER A 260 20.51 -2.24 -1.13
N LEU A 261 20.03 -2.88 -2.20
CA LEU A 261 20.78 -3.92 -2.89
C LEU A 261 22.08 -3.37 -3.51
N TYR A 262 22.05 -2.19 -4.13
CA TYR A 262 23.26 -1.56 -4.64
C TYR A 262 24.22 -1.19 -3.51
N ALA A 263 23.72 -0.73 -2.36
CA ALA A 263 24.55 -0.45 -1.18
C ALA A 263 25.21 -1.73 -0.64
N ASP A 264 24.48 -2.84 -0.55
CA ASP A 264 25.01 -4.16 -0.15
C ASP A 264 26.10 -4.66 -1.12
N LEU A 265 26.05 -4.25 -2.38
CA LEU A 265 27.05 -4.54 -3.42
C LEU A 265 28.16 -3.47 -3.52
N GLU A 266 28.19 -2.50 -2.62
CA GLU A 266 29.13 -1.37 -2.59
C GLU A 266 29.08 -0.47 -3.84
N LEU A 267 27.96 -0.47 -4.56
CA LEU A 267 27.68 0.37 -5.72
C LEU A 267 27.04 1.70 -5.28
N TRP A 268 27.78 2.48 -4.49
CA TRP A 268 27.29 3.66 -3.77
C TRP A 268 26.64 4.74 -4.66
N ASP A 269 27.20 5.00 -5.84
CA ASP A 269 26.65 6.02 -6.75
C ASP A 269 25.25 5.63 -7.26
N LYS A 270 25.06 4.35 -7.59
CA LYS A 270 23.74 3.82 -8.01
C LYS A 270 22.77 3.78 -6.85
N ALA A 271 23.22 3.39 -5.65
CA ALA A 271 22.39 3.41 -4.46
C ALA A 271 21.88 4.83 -4.17
N ARG A 272 22.76 5.84 -4.24
CA ARG A 272 22.39 7.25 -4.07
C ARG A 272 21.35 7.69 -5.09
N GLU A 273 21.53 7.35 -6.37
CA GLU A 273 20.56 7.71 -7.41
C GLU A 273 19.14 7.21 -7.09
N GLN A 274 19.01 5.94 -6.68
CA GLN A 274 17.71 5.37 -6.31
C GLN A 274 17.10 6.05 -5.07
N TYR A 275 17.92 6.32 -4.05
CA TYR A 275 17.44 7.03 -2.86
C TYR A 275 17.07 8.49 -3.16
N GLU A 276 17.76 9.14 -4.11
CA GLU A 276 17.44 10.50 -4.53
C GLU A 276 16.06 10.60 -5.20
N VAL A 277 15.61 9.59 -5.94
CA VAL A 277 14.23 9.56 -6.48
C VAL A 277 13.21 9.70 -5.35
N ASN A 278 13.38 8.94 -4.27
CA ASN A 278 12.51 8.99 -3.10
C ASN A 278 12.61 10.31 -2.31
N ILE A 279 13.73 11.04 -2.42
CA ILE A 279 13.96 12.32 -1.76
C ILE A 279 13.42 13.49 -2.60
N ARG A 280 13.54 13.44 -3.93
CA ARG A 280 13.03 14.48 -4.83
C ARG A 280 11.50 14.57 -4.80
N ASN A 281 10.85 13.47 -4.46
CA ASN A 281 9.40 13.38 -4.26
C ASN A 281 9.01 13.62 -2.78
N LYS A 282 9.82 14.41 -2.03
CA LYS A 282 9.51 14.89 -0.67
C LYS A 282 8.83 16.24 -0.69
#